data_AF-A0A0M9GGH5-F1
#
_entry.id   AF-A0A0M9GGH5-F1
#
_cell.length_a   1.000
_cell.length_b   1.000
_cell.length_c   1.000
_cell.angle_alpha   90.00
_cell.angle_beta   90.00
_cell.angle_gamma   90.00
#
_symmetry.space_group_name_H-M   'P 1'
#
loop_
_entity.id
_entity.type
_entity.pdbx_description
1 polymer ?
#
loop_
_entity_poly.entity_id
_entity_poly.type
_entity_poly.pdbx_seq_one_letter_code
_entity_poly.pdbx_strand_id
1 'polypeptide(L)' 'MAKFHLTIEDSADGVSISLDNAVQLDNSRAGQIVSAMLKGARFIDRIPLSGTTRHLGPCTCEVCEAMREKLALNPTIH' A
#
# COMPACT_ATOMS: atom_id res chain seq x y z
N MET A 1 -28.22 6.47 -8.44
CA MET A 1 -26.81 6.70 -8.05
C MET A 1 -26.14 5.33 -7.99
N ALA A 2 -25.12 5.07 -8.81
CA ALA A 2 -24.42 3.78 -8.84
C ALA A 2 -23.22 3.83 -7.89
N LYS A 3 -23.06 2.80 -7.05
CA LYS A 3 -21.97 2.68 -6.07
C LYS A 3 -21.27 1.35 -6.28
N PHE A 4 -19.95 1.39 -6.34
CA PHE A 4 -19.10 0.23 -6.52
C PHE A 4 -18.21 0.06 -5.30
N HIS A 5 -18.04 -1.17 -4.85
CA HIS A 5 -17.15 -1.53 -3.76
C HIS A 5 -16.04 -2.42 -4.31
N LEU A 6 -14.81 -1.91 -4.31
CA LEU A 6 -13.63 -2.75 -4.52
C LEU A 6 -13.15 -3.26 -3.18
N THR A 7 -12.87 -4.54 -3.13
CA THR A 7 -12.19 -5.19 -2.02
C THR A 7 -10.86 -5.69 -2.53
N ILE A 8 -9.79 -5.33 -1.81
CA ILE A 8 -8.43 -5.79 -2.09
C ILE A 8 -7.98 -6.59 -0.87
N GLU A 9 -7.71 -7.88 -1.08
CA GLU A 9 -7.22 -8.76 -0.03
C GLU A 9 -5.76 -9.09 -0.30
N ASP A 10 -4.88 -8.81 0.67
CA ASP A 10 -3.48 -9.23 0.63
C ASP A 10 -3.28 -10.39 1.61
N SER A 11 -2.86 -11.52 1.09
CA SER A 11 -2.69 -12.78 1.81
C SER A 11 -1.27 -13.32 1.63
N ALA A 12 -0.91 -14.39 2.34
CA ALA A 12 0.39 -15.04 2.12
C ALA A 12 0.54 -15.57 0.69
N ASP A 13 -0.58 -16.00 0.08
CA ASP A 13 -0.61 -16.62 -1.25
C ASP A 13 -0.67 -15.60 -2.41
N GLY A 14 -0.97 -14.34 -2.12
CA GLY A 14 -0.97 -13.26 -3.10
C GLY A 14 -1.98 -12.15 -2.80
N VAL A 15 -2.18 -11.28 -3.79
CA VAL A 15 -3.14 -10.17 -3.76
C VAL A 15 -4.33 -10.52 -4.64
N SER A 16 -5.54 -10.46 -4.08
CA SER A 16 -6.80 -10.61 -4.81
C SER A 16 -7.53 -9.27 -4.88
N ILE A 17 -8.23 -9.03 -5.98
CA ILE A 17 -9.08 -7.85 -6.14
C ILE A 17 -10.47 -8.33 -6.57
N SER A 18 -11.48 -7.97 -5.82
CA SER A 18 -12.88 -8.28 -6.09
C SER A 18 -13.72 -7.01 -6.18
N LEU A 19 -14.82 -7.10 -6.92
CA LEU A 19 -15.74 -5.98 -7.15
C LEU A 19 -17.17 -6.44 -6.90
N ASP A 20 -17.85 -5.76 -5.99
CA ASP A 20 -19.29 -5.94 -5.80
C ASP A 20 -20.07 -5.23 -6.92
N ASN A 21 -21.17 -5.86 -7.36
CA ASN A 21 -22.08 -5.34 -8.39
C ASN A 21 -21.45 -5.16 -9.79
N ALA A 22 -20.53 -6.06 -10.18
CA ALA A 22 -19.89 -6.06 -11.50
C ALA A 22 -20.87 -5.98 -12.68
N VAL A 23 -22.10 -6.53 -12.53
CA VAL A 23 -23.16 -6.51 -13.55
C VAL A 23 -23.59 -5.07 -13.94
N GLN A 24 -23.30 -4.07 -13.12
CA GLN A 24 -23.65 -2.66 -13.38
C GLN A 24 -22.49 -1.84 -13.97
N LEU A 25 -21.35 -2.46 -14.27
CA LEU A 25 -20.15 -1.80 -14.78
C LEU A 25 -20.43 -0.98 -16.05
N ASP A 26 -21.15 -1.56 -17.01
CA ASP A 26 -21.39 -0.91 -18.31
C ASP A 26 -22.55 0.11 -18.27
N ASN A 27 -23.35 0.07 -17.21
CA ASN A 27 -24.56 0.89 -17.07
C ASN A 27 -24.31 2.24 -16.38
N SER A 28 -23.06 2.55 -16.02
CA SER A 28 -22.73 3.82 -15.37
C SER A 28 -21.32 4.32 -15.69
N ARG A 29 -21.15 5.65 -15.70
CA ARG A 29 -19.83 6.29 -15.87
C ARG A 29 -18.84 5.87 -14.77
N ALA A 30 -19.32 5.70 -13.54
CA ALA A 30 -18.52 5.20 -12.43
C ALA A 30 -18.05 3.76 -12.68
N GLY A 31 -18.90 2.91 -13.26
CA GLY A 31 -18.54 1.54 -13.64
C GLY A 31 -17.47 1.49 -14.74
N GLN A 32 -17.52 2.39 -15.72
CA GLN A 32 -16.46 2.48 -16.73
C GLN A 32 -15.10 2.84 -16.13
N ILE A 33 -15.07 3.77 -15.17
CA ILE A 33 -13.84 4.13 -14.43
C ILE A 33 -13.31 2.91 -13.66
N VAL A 34 -14.19 2.23 -12.92
CA VAL A 34 -13.82 1.03 -12.16
C VAL A 34 -13.32 -0.09 -13.08
N SER A 35 -13.96 -0.30 -14.24
CA SER A 35 -13.51 -1.27 -15.25
C SER A 35 -12.09 -0.95 -15.74
N ALA A 36 -11.79 0.32 -16.01
CA ALA A 36 -10.46 0.74 -16.41
C ALA A 36 -9.42 0.53 -15.29
N MET A 37 -9.78 0.82 -14.04
CA MET A 37 -8.92 0.57 -12.88
C MET A 37 -8.60 -0.91 -12.72
N LEU A 38 -9.59 -1.80 -12.82
CA LEU A 38 -9.39 -3.25 -12.71
C LEU A 38 -8.58 -3.83 -13.88
N LYS A 39 -8.84 -3.39 -15.12
CA LYS A 39 -8.07 -3.83 -16.29
C LYS A 39 -6.61 -3.37 -16.25
N GLY A 40 -6.35 -2.20 -15.66
CA GLY A 40 -5.00 -1.67 -15.48
C GLY A 40 -4.29 -2.18 -14.23
N ALA A 41 -5.03 -2.74 -13.26
CA ALA A 41 -4.46 -3.24 -12.03
C ALA A 41 -3.65 -4.51 -12.29
N ARG A 42 -2.34 -4.42 -12.13
CA ARG A 42 -1.42 -5.55 -12.18
C ARG A 42 -0.59 -5.55 -10.91
N PHE A 43 -0.52 -6.71 -10.27
CA PHE A 43 0.49 -6.97 -9.26
C PHE A 43 1.85 -7.06 -9.96
N ILE A 44 2.73 -6.08 -9.69
CA ILE A 44 4.07 -6.00 -10.30
C ILE A 44 5.05 -6.73 -9.40
N ASP A 45 5.13 -6.32 -8.14
CA ASP A 45 5.99 -6.92 -7.12
C ASP A 45 5.49 -6.50 -5.73
N ARG A 46 5.88 -7.24 -4.70
CA ARG A 46 5.79 -6.73 -3.32
C ARG A 46 6.92 -5.74 -3.16
N ILE A 47 6.62 -4.45 -3.20
CA ILE A 47 7.55 -3.47 -2.63
C ILE A 47 7.66 -3.88 -1.16
N PRO A 48 8.84 -4.32 -0.69
CA PRO A 48 9.01 -4.49 0.74
C PRO A 48 8.82 -3.10 1.30
N LEU A 49 7.66 -2.85 1.90
CA LEU A 49 7.51 -1.71 2.78
C LEU A 49 8.55 -1.98 3.85
N SER A 50 9.67 -1.27 3.76
CA SER A 50 10.53 -1.02 4.89
C SER A 50 9.63 -0.31 5.87
N GLY A 51 8.82 -1.09 6.59
CA GLY A 51 8.15 -0.61 7.77
C GLY A 51 9.24 0.11 8.53
N THR A 52 8.90 1.28 9.03
CA THR A 52 9.75 2.07 9.93
C THR A 52 10.25 1.26 11.14
N THR A 53 9.84 -0.02 11.26
CA THR A 53 10.32 -1.04 12.20
C THR A 53 11.33 -2.07 11.63
N ARG A 54 11.49 -2.25 10.30
CA ARG A 54 12.47 -3.22 9.73
C ARG A 54 13.88 -2.66 9.54
N HIS A 55 14.05 -1.33 9.45
CA HIS A 55 15.38 -0.70 9.53
C HIS A 55 15.91 -0.50 10.95
N LEU A 56 15.17 -0.97 11.97
CA LEU A 56 15.62 -1.02 13.37
C LEU A 56 16.17 -2.40 13.79
N GLY A 57 16.46 -3.29 12.84
CA GLY A 57 17.27 -4.51 13.04
C GLY A 57 18.68 -4.35 12.43
N PRO A 58 19.68 -5.12 12.91
CA PRO A 58 20.93 -4.67 13.50
C PRO A 58 21.87 -3.96 12.50
N CYS A 59 21.48 -2.79 12.01
CA CYS A 59 22.40 -1.89 11.33
C CYS A 59 23.21 -1.14 12.39
N THR A 60 24.47 -1.55 12.62
CA THR A 60 25.43 -0.92 13.55
C THR A 60 26.36 0.06 12.82
N CYS A 61 25.99 0.52 11.62
CA CYS A 61 26.79 1.57 10.99
C CYS A 61 26.49 2.92 11.65
N GLU A 62 27.48 3.81 11.66
CA GLU A 62 27.42 5.11 12.35
C GLU A 62 26.17 5.94 11.96
N VAL A 63 25.74 5.83 10.70
CA VAL A 63 24.55 6.53 10.19
C VAL A 63 23.26 6.00 10.82
N CYS A 64 23.16 4.68 10.99
CA CYS A 64 22.00 4.03 11.62
C CYS A 64 21.95 4.34 13.12
N GLU A 65 23.08 4.37 13.81
CA GLU A 65 23.17 4.75 15.23
C GLU A 65 22.81 6.22 15.44
N ALA A 66 23.36 7.14 14.64
CA ALA A 66 23.03 8.56 14.70
C ALA A 66 21.54 8.84 14.45
N MET A 67 20.90 8.08 13.54
CA MET A 67 19.46 8.21 13.28
C MET A 67 18.62 7.70 14.46
N ARG A 68 19.05 6.62 15.13
CA ARG A 68 18.40 6.13 16.36
C ARG A 68 18.55 7.11 17.51
N GLU A 69 19.74 7.66 17.72
CA GLU A 69 19.97 8.68 18.74
C GLU A 69 19.14 9.94 18.47
N LYS A 70 19.07 10.40 17.22
CA LYS A 70 18.24 11.54 16.83
C LYS A 70 16.76 11.32 17.14
N LEU A 71 16.22 10.14 16.83
CA LEU A 71 14.83 9.79 17.11
C LEU A 71 14.56 9.62 18.61
N ALA A 72 15.51 9.07 19.37
CA ALA A 72 15.38 8.83 20.80
C ALA A 72 15.52 10.11 21.63
N LEU A 73 16.50 10.96 21.29
CA LEU A 73 16.84 12.14 22.06
C LEU A 73 16.08 13.39 21.59
N ASN A 74 15.48 13.34 20.39
CA ASN A 74 14.76 14.48 19.77
C ASN A 74 15.48 15.82 20.02
N PRO A 75 16.80 15.92 19.74
CA PRO A 75 17.55 17.10 20.12
C PRO A 75 16.98 18.30 19.37
N THR A 76 16.33 19.20 20.11
CA THR A 76 15.88 20.48 19.58
C THR A 76 17.11 21.27 19.20
N ILE A 77 17.22 21.63 17.92
CA ILE A 77 18.30 22.45 17.38
C ILE A 77 18.36 23.75 18.20
N HIS A 78 19.45 23.94 18.94
CA HIS A 78 19.84 25.24 19.48
C HIS A 78 20.74 25.94 18.47
#